data_AF-A0A7K7Y150-F1
#
_entry.id   AF-A0A7K7Y150-F1
#
_cell.length_a   1.000
_cell.length_b   1.000
_cell.length_c   1.000
_cell.angle_alpha   90.00
_cell.angle_beta   90.00
_cell.angle_gamma   90.00
#
_symmetry.space_group_name_H-M   'P 1'
#
loop_
_entity.id
_entity.type
_entity.pdbx_description
1 polymer ?
#
loop_
_entity_poly.entity_id
_entity_poly.type
_entity_poly.pdbx_seq_one_letter_code
_entity_poly.pdbx_strand_id
1 'polypeptide(L)'
;GDYTTEHANRHIYYTAPVQSMGPRRKDLTPFHTPGPGTYTLPRILGPNTICTHANPCYSMIGKSQYQSAFRDLAKTPGPAAFDKVEMDVYKSKAPKYTMGLKTKLIGKGMFPGPADYSLGKVR
;
A
#
# COMPACT_ATOMS: atom_id res chain seq x y z
N GLY A 1 84.23 1.61 52.70
CA GLY A 1 85.19 1.07 51.72
C GLY A 1 84.86 -0.38 51.63
N ASP A 2 83.99 -0.74 50.69
CA ASP A 2 83.13 -1.91 50.85
C ASP A 2 83.45 -2.93 49.77
N TYR A 3 84.69 -3.43 49.80
CA TYR A 3 85.09 -4.51 48.91
C TYR A 3 84.71 -5.85 49.56
N THR A 4 83.64 -6.47 49.05
CA THR A 4 83.21 -7.81 49.48
C THR A 4 83.63 -8.84 48.45
N THR A 5 84.40 -9.85 48.86
CA THR A 5 84.93 -10.91 47.99
C THR A 5 83.95 -12.06 47.75
N GLU A 6 82.80 -12.05 48.43
CA GLU A 6 81.86 -13.18 48.45
C GLU A 6 81.32 -13.57 47.08
N HIS A 7 81.19 -12.62 46.15
CA HIS A 7 80.69 -12.90 44.80
C HIS A 7 81.75 -13.48 43.87
N ALA A 8 83.04 -13.25 44.15
CA ALA A 8 84.15 -13.75 43.33
C ALA A 8 84.41 -15.25 43.55
N ASN A 9 84.18 -15.77 44.77
CA ASN A 9 84.42 -17.18 45.09
C ASN A 9 83.59 -18.17 44.26
N ARG A 10 82.40 -17.76 43.78
CA ARG A 10 81.55 -18.61 42.93
C ARG A 10 82.15 -18.93 41.56
N HIS A 11 83.07 -18.09 41.08
CA HIS A 11 83.72 -18.26 39.78
C HIS A 11 85.09 -18.96 39.87
N ILE A 12 85.66 -19.05 41.07
CA ILE A 12 87.00 -19.64 41.32
C ILE A 12 86.90 -21.14 41.58
N TYR A 13 85.82 -21.61 42.22
CA TYR A 13 85.62 -23.01 42.56
C TYR A 13 84.44 -23.60 41.81
N TYR A 14 84.58 -24.84 41.31
CA TYR A 14 83.48 -25.57 40.69
C TYR A 14 82.38 -25.84 41.71
N THR A 15 81.16 -25.39 41.43
CA THR A 15 79.98 -25.61 42.27
C THR A 15 78.93 -26.36 41.46
N ALA A 16 78.19 -27.26 42.11
CA ALA A 16 77.11 -27.99 41.47
C ALA A 16 76.00 -27.03 41.01
N PRO A 17 75.34 -27.29 39.87
CA PRO A 17 74.32 -26.40 39.34
C PRO A 17 73.13 -26.27 40.29
N VAL A 18 72.79 -25.03 40.66
CA VAL A 18 71.61 -24.73 41.48
C VAL A 18 70.39 -24.63 40.58
N GLN A 19 69.42 -25.53 40.78
CA GLN A 19 68.13 -25.49 40.07
C GLN A 19 67.15 -24.63 40.86
N SER A 20 66.59 -23.58 40.26
CA SER A 20 65.50 -22.81 40.84
C SER A 20 64.17 -23.17 40.16
N MET A 21 63.15 -23.42 40.97
CA MET A 21 61.78 -23.62 40.49
C MET A 21 61.00 -22.33 40.69
N GLY A 22 60.54 -21.73 39.59
CA GLY A 22 59.67 -20.55 39.64
C GLY A 22 58.22 -20.91 40.01
N PRO A 23 57.41 -19.94 40.48
CA PRO A 23 56.00 -20.18 40.77
C PRO A 23 55.22 -20.57 39.51
N ARG A 24 54.18 -21.39 39.69
CA ARG A 24 53.27 -21.78 38.60
C ARG A 24 52.55 -20.54 38.06
N ARG A 25 52.48 -20.44 36.73
CA ARG A 25 51.69 -19.40 36.04
C ARG A 25 50.22 -19.61 36.42
N LYS A 26 49.48 -18.52 36.62
CA LYS A 26 48.03 -18.59 36.85
C LYS A 26 47.36 -19.21 35.64
N ASP A 27 46.32 -20.01 35.88
CA ASP A 27 45.54 -20.63 34.82
C ASP A 27 44.99 -19.57 33.86
N LEU A 28 44.99 -19.88 32.57
CA LEU A 28 44.38 -19.02 31.56
C LEU A 28 42.90 -18.86 31.89
N THR A 29 42.40 -17.63 31.87
CA THR A 29 40.97 -17.38 32.02
C THR A 29 40.22 -18.17 30.94
N PRO A 30 39.15 -18.90 31.28
CA PRO A 30 38.40 -19.66 30.29
C PRO A 30 37.87 -18.72 29.20
N PHE A 31 38.03 -19.14 27.95
CA PHE A 31 37.48 -18.41 26.82
C PHE A 31 35.97 -18.30 27.00
N HIS A 32 35.48 -17.06 27.01
CA HIS A 32 34.04 -16.81 27.01
C HIS A 32 33.53 -17.00 25.59
N THR A 33 33.36 -18.26 25.20
CA THR A 33 32.73 -18.60 23.92
C THR A 33 31.21 -18.63 24.09
N PRO A 34 30.45 -17.98 23.22
CA PRO A 34 28.99 -18.08 23.23
C PRO A 34 28.57 -19.55 23.04
N GLY A 35 27.47 -19.94 23.71
CA GLY A 35 26.96 -21.31 23.63
C GLY A 35 26.47 -21.68 22.23
N PRO A 36 26.28 -22.97 21.95
CA PRO A 36 25.66 -23.41 20.69
C PRO A 36 24.27 -22.77 20.58
N GLY A 37 24.05 -21.99 19.52
CA GLY A 37 22.80 -21.24 19.30
C GLY A 37 22.77 -19.81 19.85
N THR A 38 23.79 -19.36 20.57
CA THR A 38 23.93 -17.94 20.99
C THR A 38 24.44 -17.04 19.85
N TYR A 39 24.91 -17.63 18.75
CA TYR A 39 25.33 -16.88 17.57
C TYR A 39 24.11 -16.29 16.85
N THR A 40 23.96 -14.97 16.91
CA THR A 40 22.97 -14.26 16.09
C THR A 40 23.56 -14.01 14.72
N LEU A 41 22.91 -14.54 13.67
CA LEU A 41 23.30 -14.21 12.31
C LEU A 41 22.93 -12.76 12.00
N PRO A 42 23.81 -12.02 11.34
CA PRO A 42 23.48 -10.67 10.92
C PRO A 42 22.39 -10.69 9.85
N ARG A 43 21.58 -9.65 9.83
CA ARG A 43 20.48 -9.51 8.87
C ARG A 43 21.05 -9.50 7.44
N ILE A 44 20.62 -10.44 6.62
CA ILE A 44 21.05 -10.59 5.21
C ILE A 44 20.10 -9.92 4.20
N LEU A 45 18.91 -9.50 4.62
CA LEU A 45 17.91 -8.87 3.75
C LEU A 45 17.34 -7.60 4.38
N GLY A 46 17.31 -6.51 3.60
CA GLY A 46 16.78 -5.21 4.02
C GLY A 46 17.87 -4.15 4.20
N PRO A 47 17.54 -2.96 4.74
CA PRO A 47 18.54 -1.93 4.99
C PRO A 47 19.57 -2.39 6.03
N ASN A 48 20.83 -1.97 5.85
CA ASN A 48 21.98 -2.23 6.73
C ASN A 48 22.41 -3.72 6.83
N THR A 49 22.68 -4.35 5.69
CA THR A 49 23.29 -5.70 5.65
C THR A 49 24.80 -5.62 5.89
N ILE A 50 25.35 -6.54 6.70
CA ILE A 50 26.78 -6.53 7.07
C ILE A 50 27.67 -6.99 5.91
N CYS A 51 27.18 -7.93 5.10
CA CYS A 51 27.97 -8.61 4.07
C CYS A 51 27.74 -8.08 2.65
N THR A 52 26.69 -7.29 2.43
CA THR A 52 26.26 -6.83 1.10
C THR A 52 25.88 -5.36 1.14
N HIS A 53 26.00 -4.66 0.02
CA HIS A 53 25.48 -3.30 -0.08
C HIS A 53 23.95 -3.35 -0.21
N ALA A 54 23.23 -2.68 0.70
CA ALA A 54 21.77 -2.62 0.69
C ALA A 54 21.28 -1.28 0.15
N ASN A 55 20.31 -1.33 -0.76
CA ASN A 55 19.61 -0.14 -1.26
C ASN A 55 18.62 0.39 -0.20
N PRO A 56 18.28 1.69 -0.23
CA PRO A 56 17.32 2.26 0.71
C PRO A 56 15.95 1.58 0.60
N CYS A 57 15.38 1.24 1.76
CA CYS A 57 14.07 0.60 1.86
C CYS A 57 13.04 1.65 2.30
N TYR A 58 12.27 2.15 1.35
CA TYR A 58 11.20 3.10 1.62
C TYR A 58 9.89 2.37 1.88
N SER A 59 9.15 2.82 2.88
CA SER A 59 7.76 2.40 3.11
C SER A 59 6.85 3.61 2.94
N MET A 60 5.68 3.39 2.33
CA MET A 60 4.66 4.42 2.23
C MET A 60 3.66 4.23 3.37
N ILE A 61 3.51 5.25 4.21
CA ILE A 61 2.44 5.30 5.21
C ILE A 61 1.15 5.72 4.50
N GLY A 62 0.03 5.09 4.86
CA GLY A 62 -1.28 5.40 4.28
C GLY A 62 -1.66 6.88 4.44
N LYS A 63 -2.41 7.42 3.48
CA LYS A 63 -2.85 8.82 3.50
C LYS A 63 -3.76 9.07 4.71
N SER A 64 -3.58 10.21 5.37
CA SER A 64 -4.46 10.65 6.45
C SER A 64 -5.90 10.78 5.95
N GLN A 65 -6.86 10.23 6.70
CA GLN A 65 -8.28 10.37 6.40
C GLN A 65 -8.86 11.71 6.87
N TYR A 66 -8.07 12.50 7.60
CA TYR A 66 -8.43 13.85 8.02
C TYR A 66 -8.58 14.70 6.76
N GLN A 67 -9.80 15.14 6.47
CA GLN A 67 -10.19 15.85 5.23
C GLN A 67 -10.33 15.00 3.94
N SER A 68 -10.36 13.67 4.01
CA SER A 68 -10.61 12.89 2.78
C SER A 68 -12.06 13.04 2.32
N ALA A 69 -12.28 13.10 1.00
CA ALA A 69 -13.60 13.07 0.39
C ALA A 69 -14.44 11.84 0.80
N PHE A 70 -13.77 10.75 1.23
CA PHE A 70 -14.42 9.55 1.75
C PHE A 70 -15.06 9.73 3.14
N ARG A 71 -14.61 10.72 3.95
CA ARG A 71 -15.19 11.01 5.26
C ARG A 71 -16.17 12.18 5.22
N ASP A 72 -15.88 13.18 4.40
CA ASP A 72 -16.72 14.37 4.26
C ASP A 72 -17.73 14.20 3.12
N LEU A 73 -18.72 13.33 3.35
CA LEU A 73 -19.79 13.01 2.39
C LEU A 73 -20.58 14.26 1.98
N ALA A 74 -20.62 15.29 2.83
CA ALA A 74 -21.27 16.56 2.53
C ALA A 74 -20.60 17.32 1.38
N LYS A 75 -19.28 17.12 1.16
CA LYS A 75 -18.53 17.73 0.05
C LYS A 75 -18.59 16.94 -1.25
N THR A 76 -19.08 15.71 -1.21
CA THR A 76 -19.18 14.83 -2.38
C THR A 76 -20.57 14.22 -2.49
N PRO A 77 -21.60 15.06 -2.76
CA PRO A 77 -22.92 14.55 -3.06
C PRO A 77 -22.84 13.53 -4.21
N GLY A 78 -23.46 12.36 -4.01
CA GLY A 78 -23.53 11.34 -5.05
C GLY A 78 -24.31 11.82 -6.27
N PRO A 79 -24.26 11.10 -7.40
CA PRO A 79 -24.94 11.52 -8.64
C PRO A 79 -26.47 11.69 -8.49
N ALA A 80 -27.07 11.03 -7.50
CA ALA A 80 -28.50 11.14 -7.18
C ALA A 80 -28.86 12.33 -6.29
N ALA A 81 -27.89 13.08 -5.77
CA ALA A 81 -28.13 14.23 -4.90
C ALA A 81 -28.34 15.54 -5.67
N PHE A 82 -28.14 15.53 -7.00
CA PHE A 82 -28.46 16.66 -7.86
C PHE A 82 -29.89 16.55 -8.39
N ASP A 83 -30.63 17.64 -8.35
CA ASP A 83 -31.99 17.70 -8.91
C ASP A 83 -31.97 17.55 -10.44
N LYS A 84 -33.00 16.90 -10.96
CA LYS A 84 -33.19 16.77 -12.42
C LYS A 84 -33.67 18.11 -12.98
N VAL A 85 -32.79 18.81 -13.69
CA VAL A 85 -33.16 20.01 -14.45
C VAL A 85 -33.96 19.61 -15.69
N GLU A 86 -35.01 20.36 -16.02
CA GLU A 86 -35.75 20.16 -17.26
C GLU A 86 -34.82 20.34 -18.47
N MET A 87 -34.86 19.39 -19.42
CA MET A 87 -34.00 19.39 -20.61
C MET A 87 -34.10 20.67 -21.44
N ASP A 88 -35.28 21.31 -21.44
CA ASP A 88 -35.59 22.53 -22.22
C ASP A 88 -34.73 23.74 -21.82
N VAL A 89 -34.10 23.70 -20.64
CA VAL A 89 -33.22 24.76 -20.13
C VAL A 89 -31.91 24.84 -20.93
N TYR A 90 -31.42 23.73 -21.48
CA TYR A 90 -30.13 23.67 -22.17
C TYR A 90 -30.17 22.93 -23.51
N LYS A 91 -31.27 22.23 -23.83
CA LYS A 91 -31.42 21.49 -25.08
C LYS A 91 -32.88 21.47 -25.52
N SER A 92 -33.11 21.77 -26.80
CA SER A 92 -34.44 21.64 -27.41
C SER A 92 -34.99 20.22 -27.21
N LYS A 93 -36.13 20.11 -26.53
CA LYS A 93 -36.81 18.83 -26.27
C LYS A 93 -37.46 18.28 -27.54
N ALA A 94 -37.52 16.96 -27.65
CA ALA A 94 -38.29 16.31 -28.71
C ALA A 94 -39.80 16.62 -28.59
N PRO A 95 -40.54 16.69 -29.72
CA PRO A 95 -41.98 16.90 -29.69
C PRO A 95 -42.68 15.77 -28.93
N LYS A 96 -43.61 16.13 -28.04
CA LYS A 96 -44.49 15.18 -27.34
C LYS A 96 -45.82 15.12 -28.07
N TYR A 97 -46.19 13.94 -28.57
CA TYR A 97 -47.49 13.70 -29.18
C TYR A 97 -48.41 12.97 -28.20
N THR A 98 -49.69 13.35 -28.19
CA THR A 98 -50.74 12.62 -27.48
C THR A 98 -51.86 12.32 -28.46
N MET A 99 -52.50 11.15 -28.33
CA MET A 99 -53.65 10.79 -29.15
C MET A 99 -54.91 11.32 -28.45
N GLY A 100 -55.68 12.17 -29.14
CA GLY A 100 -56.97 12.65 -28.68
C GLY A 100 -58.05 11.55 -28.70
N LEU A 101 -59.12 11.76 -27.94
CA LEU A 101 -60.27 10.84 -27.92
C LEU A 101 -60.94 10.79 -29.30
N LYS A 102 -61.30 9.58 -29.77
CA LYS A 102 -62.12 9.41 -30.97
C LYS A 102 -63.53 9.96 -30.72
N THR A 103 -63.91 11.00 -31.45
CA THR A 103 -65.31 11.44 -31.51
C THR A 103 -66.12 10.46 -32.37
N LYS A 104 -67.31 10.07 -31.91
CA LYS A 104 -68.25 9.30 -32.73
C LYS A 104 -68.79 10.23 -33.82
N LEU A 105 -68.70 9.83 -35.09
CA LEU A 105 -69.34 10.54 -36.19
C LEU A 105 -70.87 10.49 -35.98
N ILE A 106 -71.47 11.62 -35.62
CA ILE A 106 -72.93 11.75 -35.60
C ILE A 106 -73.35 12.04 -37.03
N GLY A 107 -73.88 11.02 -37.71
CA GLY A 107 -74.42 11.17 -39.06
C GLY A 107 -74.46 9.85 -39.83
N LYS A 108 -75.45 9.01 -39.54
CA LYS A 108 -75.94 8.03 -40.54
C LYS A 108 -76.76 8.80 -41.59
N GLY A 109 -76.11 9.61 -42.41
CA GLY A 109 -76.69 10.04 -43.67
C GLY A 109 -76.60 8.86 -44.63
N MET A 110 -77.71 8.45 -45.25
CA MET A 110 -77.68 7.53 -46.38
C MET A 110 -76.85 8.18 -47.48
N PHE A 111 -75.59 7.79 -47.60
CA PHE A 111 -74.80 8.10 -48.77
C PHE A 111 -75.31 7.18 -49.88
N PRO A 112 -76.00 7.69 -50.92
CA PRO A 112 -76.45 6.85 -52.01
C PRO A 112 -75.24 6.14 -52.60
N GLY A 113 -75.37 4.82 -52.79
CA GLY A 113 -74.34 4.07 -53.48
C GLY A 113 -74.19 4.58 -54.92
N PRO A 114 -73.08 4.26 -55.62
CA PRO A 114 -72.90 4.67 -57.01
C PRO A 114 -74.04 4.21 -57.94
N ALA A 115 -74.80 3.18 -57.56
CA ALA A 115 -75.98 2.67 -58.27
C ALA A 115 -77.31 3.35 -57.90
N ASP A 116 -77.36 4.18 -56.85
CA ASP A 116 -78.59 4.83 -56.36
C ASP A 116 -78.89 6.17 -57.08
N TYR A 117 -78.05 6.58 -58.03
CA TYR A 117 -78.26 7.80 -58.80
C TYR A 117 -79.14 7.54 -60.03
N SER A 118 -80.42 7.93 -59.95
CA SER A 118 -81.32 7.94 -61.12
C SER A 118 -81.25 9.29 -61.85
N LEU A 119 -80.77 9.30 -63.09
CA LEU A 119 -80.81 10.46 -63.97
C LEU A 119 -82.25 10.65 -64.50
N GLY A 120 -82.86 11.79 -64.17
CA GLY A 120 -84.21 12.12 -64.65
C GLY A 120 -84.29 12.21 -66.17
N LYS A 121 -85.46 11.92 -66.76
CA LYS A 121 -85.68 12.07 -68.20
C LYS A 121 -85.67 13.54 -68.60
N VAL A 122 -84.78 13.88 -69.53
CA VAL A 122 -84.76 15.18 -70.22
C VAL A 122 -85.89 15.19 -71.25
N ARG A 123 -86.65 16.30 -71.30
CA ARG A 123 -87.80 16.51 -72.17
C ARG A 123 -87.40 17.33 -73.39
#